data_AF-A0A853CZA6-F1
#
_entry.id   AF-A0A853CZA6-F1
#
_cell.length_a   1.000
_cell.length_b   1.000
_cell.length_c   1.000
_cell.angle_alpha   90.00
_cell.angle_beta   90.00
_cell.angle_gamma   90.00
#
_symmetry.space_group_name_H-M   'P 1'
#
loop_
_entity.id
_entity.type
_entity.pdbx_description
1 polymer ?
#
loop_
_entity_poly.entity_id
_entity_poly.type
_entity_poly.pdbx_seq_one_letter_code
_entity_poly.pdbx_strand_id
1 'polypeptide(L)'
;MRRRRTRATASGGVVLAAALALSGCVLDACPAIGYQDTSPVTLRFEKTLPRDARVAACFGTECAPADLPASADGGYRVPQQAPFLDDAVLLPTTVRVVVTAAEVLHDAVHEIPTRSERTGLWGQCPGRWWYEPVVIRWDVAGA
;
A
#
# COMPACT_ATOMS: atom_id res chain seq x y z
N MET A 1 11.66 -69.85 41.83
CA MET A 1 11.82 -69.00 40.63
C MET A 1 10.48 -68.35 40.27
N ARG A 2 10.33 -67.02 40.42
CA ARG A 2 9.09 -66.31 40.03
C ARG A 2 9.46 -64.95 39.43
N ARG A 3 9.61 -64.90 38.10
CA ARG A 3 9.94 -63.67 37.36
C ARG A 3 8.70 -62.77 37.30
N ARG A 4 8.64 -61.72 38.13
CA ARG A 4 7.69 -60.62 37.97
C ARG A 4 8.18 -59.74 36.82
N ARG A 5 7.47 -59.74 35.70
CA ARG A 5 7.69 -58.82 34.57
C ARG A 5 7.07 -57.47 34.94
N THR A 6 7.92 -56.49 35.24
CA THR A 6 7.58 -55.08 35.31
C THR A 6 7.17 -54.59 33.91
N ARG A 7 5.89 -54.28 33.73
CA ARG A 7 5.40 -53.47 32.61
C ARG A 7 5.53 -52.01 33.03
N ALA A 8 6.57 -51.33 32.55
CA ALA A 8 6.72 -49.90 32.70
C ALA A 8 6.82 -49.27 31.31
N THR A 9 6.22 -48.07 31.22
CA THR A 9 6.47 -46.99 30.26
C THR A 9 6.07 -47.22 28.81
N ALA A 10 4.82 -46.88 28.49
CA ALA A 10 4.39 -46.54 27.13
C ALA A 10 3.43 -45.33 27.13
N SER A 11 3.66 -44.36 28.02
CA SER A 11 2.76 -43.19 28.18
C SER A 11 3.38 -41.87 27.70
N GLY A 12 4.68 -41.83 27.40
CA GLY A 12 5.39 -40.60 27.03
C GLY A 12 5.28 -40.20 25.55
N GLY A 13 5.22 -41.19 24.63
CA GLY A 13 5.22 -40.90 23.19
C GLY A 13 3.91 -40.33 22.65
N VAL A 14 2.78 -40.70 23.26
CA VAL A 14 1.44 -40.27 22.81
C VAL A 14 1.20 -38.79 23.08
N VAL A 15 1.71 -38.27 24.20
CA VAL A 15 1.52 -36.86 24.59
C VAL A 15 2.32 -35.92 23.68
N LEU A 16 3.55 -36.29 23.30
CA LEU A 16 4.38 -35.48 22.41
C LEU A 16 3.83 -35.43 20.98
N ALA A 17 3.34 -36.57 20.46
CA ALA A 17 2.73 -36.64 19.14
C ALA A 17 1.40 -35.88 19.07
N ALA A 18 0.59 -35.92 20.13
CA ALA A 18 -0.64 -35.13 20.22
C ALA A 18 -0.34 -33.62 20.28
N ALA A 19 0.67 -33.19 21.04
CA ALA A 19 1.07 -31.78 21.10
C ALA A 19 1.58 -31.26 19.74
N LEU A 20 2.33 -32.07 19.00
CA LEU A 20 2.81 -31.71 17.65
C LEU A 20 1.66 -31.69 16.62
N ALA A 21 0.73 -32.65 16.68
CA ALA A 21 -0.45 -32.67 15.81
C ALA A 21 -1.41 -31.50 16.06
N LEU A 22 -1.56 -31.09 17.33
CA LEU A 22 -2.33 -29.90 17.70
C LEU A 22 -1.62 -28.60 17.29
N SER A 23 -0.29 -28.53 17.36
CA SER A 23 0.47 -27.36 16.91
C SER A 23 0.38 -27.09 15.41
N GLY A 24 0.15 -28.13 14.60
CA GLY A 24 -0.04 -28.00 13.15
C GLY A 24 -1.33 -27.26 12.75
N CYS A 25 -2.34 -27.23 13.63
CA CYS A 25 -3.59 -26.50 13.41
C CYS A 25 -3.60 -25.10 14.03
N VAL A 26 -2.56 -24.70 14.77
CA VAL A 26 -2.51 -23.42 15.51
C VAL A 26 -1.68 -22.37 14.75
N LEU A 27 -0.92 -22.78 13.74
CA LEU A 27 -0.29 -21.86 12.81
C LEU A 27 -1.29 -21.52 11.70
N ASP A 28 -2.14 -20.52 11.94
CA ASP A 28 -3.01 -19.92 10.92
C ASP A 28 -2.14 -19.51 9.72
N ALA A 29 -2.17 -20.33 8.66
CA ALA A 29 -1.57 -20.00 7.40
C ALA A 29 -2.28 -18.77 6.82
N CYS A 30 -1.51 -17.82 6.29
CA CYS A 30 -2.12 -16.63 5.71
C CYS A 30 -2.94 -17.01 4.49
N PRO A 31 -4.18 -16.46 4.36
CA PRO A 31 -4.98 -16.71 3.17
C PRO A 31 -4.24 -16.18 1.93
N ALA A 32 -4.23 -16.97 0.85
CA ALA A 32 -3.60 -16.60 -0.42
C ALA A 32 -4.48 -15.61 -1.21
N ILE A 33 -4.85 -14.49 -0.59
CA ILE A 33 -5.69 -13.44 -1.17
C ILE A 33 -4.79 -12.27 -1.56
N GLY A 34 -4.84 -11.89 -2.83
CA GLY A 34 -4.24 -10.65 -3.32
C GLY A 34 -5.21 -9.48 -3.16
N TYR A 35 -4.71 -8.34 -2.68
CA TYR A 35 -5.46 -7.09 -2.64
C TYR A 35 -4.87 -6.11 -3.65
N GLN A 36 -5.73 -5.43 -4.40
CA GLN A 36 -5.34 -4.33 -5.29
C GLN A 36 -6.24 -3.13 -4.96
N ASP A 37 -5.63 -1.98 -4.73
CA ASP A 37 -6.34 -0.72 -4.59
C ASP A 37 -6.31 0.02 -5.93
N THR A 38 -7.46 0.14 -6.58
CA THR A 38 -7.64 0.86 -7.85
C THR A 38 -8.23 2.25 -7.65
N SER A 39 -8.33 2.72 -6.40
CA SER A 39 -8.88 4.05 -6.11
C SER A 39 -7.93 5.16 -6.61
N PRO A 40 -8.45 6.32 -7.02
CA PRO A 40 -7.60 7.44 -7.42
C PRO A 40 -6.65 7.88 -6.30
N VAL A 41 -5.38 8.13 -6.63
CA VAL A 41 -4.41 8.64 -5.67
C VAL A 41 -4.67 10.11 -5.39
N THR A 42 -4.85 10.46 -4.12
CA THR A 42 -5.18 11.84 -3.72
C THR A 42 -3.91 12.67 -3.57
N LEU A 43 -3.88 13.85 -4.21
CA LEU A 43 -2.83 14.84 -4.01
C LEU A 43 -3.31 15.89 -3.01
N ARG A 44 -2.50 16.14 -1.98
CA ARG A 44 -2.75 17.16 -0.96
C ARG A 44 -1.63 18.19 -0.97
N PHE A 45 -1.95 19.39 -1.42
CA PHE A 45 -1.02 20.53 -1.40
C PHE A 45 -0.99 21.14 0.00
N GLU A 46 0.21 21.32 0.59
CA GLU A 46 0.33 21.94 1.92
C GLU A 46 -0.01 23.44 1.90
N LYS A 47 0.23 24.10 0.77
CA LYS A 47 -0.11 25.50 0.52
C LYS A 47 -1.20 25.58 -0.55
N THR A 48 -2.12 26.54 -0.40
CA THR A 48 -3.14 26.83 -1.40
C THR A 48 -2.50 27.21 -2.73
N LEU A 49 -2.98 26.60 -3.82
CA LEU A 49 -2.53 26.92 -5.17
C LEU A 49 -3.06 28.30 -5.63
N PRO A 50 -2.31 29.04 -6.47
CA PRO A 50 -2.82 30.22 -7.16
C PRO A 50 -4.08 29.90 -7.96
N ARG A 51 -4.96 30.89 -8.14
CA ARG A 51 -6.27 30.69 -8.80
C ARG A 51 -6.17 30.26 -10.26
N ASP A 52 -5.10 30.67 -10.92
CA ASP A 52 -4.79 30.39 -12.32
C ASP A 52 -3.89 29.15 -12.49
N ALA A 53 -3.50 28.50 -11.39
CA ALA A 53 -2.67 27.32 -11.44
C ALA A 53 -3.40 26.12 -12.06
N ARG A 54 -2.67 25.37 -12.88
CA ARG A 54 -3.07 24.09 -13.46
C ARG A 54 -2.21 22.99 -12.84
N VAL A 55 -2.84 21.87 -12.56
CA VAL A 55 -2.16 20.67 -12.06
C VAL A 55 -2.21 19.62 -13.17
N ALA A 56 -1.07 19.01 -13.44
CA ALA A 56 -0.95 17.83 -14.29
C ALA A 56 -0.22 16.73 -13.52
N ALA A 57 -0.53 15.48 -13.82
CA ALA A 57 0.11 14.35 -13.16
C ALA A 57 0.24 13.14 -14.08
N CYS A 58 1.11 12.21 -13.70
CA CYS A 58 1.18 10.88 -14.27
C CYS A 58 1.88 9.93 -13.28
N PHE A 59 1.58 8.64 -13.37
CA PHE A 59 2.22 7.61 -12.55
C PHE A 59 3.54 7.17 -13.16
N GLY A 60 4.58 7.10 -12.31
CA GLY A 60 5.95 6.83 -12.72
C GLY A 60 6.84 8.07 -12.79
N THR A 61 8.13 7.85 -13.04
CA THR A 61 9.16 8.91 -13.09
C THR A 61 9.26 9.53 -14.48
N GLU A 62 9.22 8.70 -15.52
CA GLU A 62 9.42 9.09 -16.93
C GLU A 62 8.12 9.00 -17.73
N CYS A 63 7.07 9.63 -17.21
CA CYS A 63 5.76 9.68 -17.86
C CYS A 63 5.44 11.09 -18.38
N ALA A 64 4.52 11.17 -19.33
CA ALA A 64 3.96 12.43 -19.83
C ALA A 64 2.80 12.87 -18.91
N PRO A 65 2.91 13.99 -18.19
CA PRO A 65 1.84 14.46 -17.31
C PRO A 65 0.60 14.85 -18.12
N ALA A 66 -0.58 14.44 -17.65
CA ALA A 66 -1.86 14.84 -18.19
C ALA A 66 -2.57 15.82 -17.25
N ASP A 67 -3.34 16.76 -17.82
CA ASP A 67 -4.10 17.75 -17.06
C ASP A 67 -5.06 17.07 -16.08
N LEU A 68 -5.00 17.51 -14.83
CA LEU A 68 -5.76 16.97 -13.72
C LEU A 68 -6.72 18.04 -13.18
N PRO A 69 -8.02 17.96 -13.50
CA PRO A 69 -8.99 18.92 -13.02
C PRO A 69 -9.17 18.82 -11.50
N ALA A 70 -9.44 19.96 -10.87
CA ALA A 70 -9.87 19.97 -9.48
C ALA A 70 -11.21 19.23 -9.34
N SER A 71 -11.30 18.39 -8.32
CA SER A 71 -12.53 17.72 -7.92
C SER A 71 -13.52 18.72 -7.31
N ALA A 72 -14.79 18.31 -7.16
CA ALA A 72 -15.85 19.16 -6.60
C ALA A 72 -15.57 19.65 -5.17
N ASP A 73 -14.75 18.93 -4.41
CA ASP A 73 -14.28 19.26 -3.08
C ASP A 73 -13.01 20.13 -3.07
N GLY A 74 -12.55 20.59 -4.25
CA GLY A 74 -11.35 21.43 -4.40
C GLY A 74 -10.03 20.66 -4.30
N GLY A 75 -10.07 19.34 -4.16
CA GLY A 75 -8.90 18.46 -4.14
C GLY A 75 -8.51 17.94 -5.53
N TYR A 76 -7.41 17.20 -5.61
CA TYR A 76 -6.94 16.58 -6.85
C TYR A 76 -6.78 15.07 -6.65
N ARG A 77 -7.30 14.29 -7.60
CA ARG A 77 -7.33 12.82 -7.53
C ARG A 77 -6.86 12.23 -8.84
N VAL A 78 -5.66 11.64 -8.86
CA VAL A 78 -5.05 11.03 -10.05
C VAL A 78 -5.69 9.67 -10.33
N PRO A 79 -6.45 9.49 -11.41
CA PRO A 79 -7.09 8.21 -11.74
C PRO A 79 -6.03 7.16 -12.13
N GLN A 80 -6.17 5.92 -11.65
CA GLN A 80 -5.31 4.80 -12.02
C GLN A 80 -5.72 4.19 -13.38
N GLN A 81 -5.79 5.01 -14.40
CA GLN A 81 -6.13 4.64 -15.78
C GLN A 81 -5.52 5.63 -16.76
N ALA A 82 -5.52 5.29 -18.05
CA ALA A 82 -5.11 6.22 -19.10
C ALA A 82 -5.87 7.57 -19.00
N PRO A 83 -5.20 8.71 -19.25
CA PRO A 83 -3.79 8.85 -19.68
C PRO A 83 -2.77 8.88 -18.54
N PHE A 84 -3.18 8.74 -17.29
CA PHE A 84 -2.31 8.94 -16.12
C PHE A 84 -1.48 7.71 -15.74
N LEU A 85 -1.99 6.51 -16.04
CA LEU A 85 -1.33 5.23 -15.76
C LEU A 85 -1.11 4.48 -17.07
N ASP A 86 0.10 3.94 -17.26
CA ASP A 86 0.41 2.99 -18.33
C ASP A 86 -0.17 1.61 -17.97
N ASP A 87 -0.85 0.97 -18.93
CA ASP A 87 -1.50 -0.33 -18.75
C ASP A 87 -0.52 -1.45 -18.33
N ALA A 88 0.78 -1.30 -18.58
CA ALA A 88 1.82 -2.23 -18.11
C ALA A 88 2.10 -2.13 -16.60
N VAL A 89 1.70 -1.03 -15.95
CA VAL A 89 1.96 -0.78 -14.53
C VAL A 89 0.75 -1.23 -13.70
N LEU A 90 0.90 -2.35 -12.99
CA LEU A 90 -0.16 -2.89 -12.13
C LEU A 90 -0.33 -2.13 -10.80
N LEU A 91 0.77 -1.56 -10.30
CA LEU A 91 0.88 -0.96 -8.97
C LEU A 91 1.82 0.25 -9.01
N PRO A 92 1.30 1.47 -9.21
CA PRO A 92 2.14 2.65 -9.20
C PRO A 92 2.71 2.91 -7.80
N THR A 93 4.03 3.10 -7.73
CA THR A 93 4.73 3.47 -6.47
C THR A 93 5.13 4.93 -6.43
N THR A 94 5.09 5.62 -7.57
CA THR A 94 5.46 7.03 -7.70
C THR A 94 4.46 7.77 -8.59
N VAL A 95 4.35 9.07 -8.36
CA VAL A 95 3.55 9.99 -9.18
C VAL A 95 4.38 11.24 -9.47
N ARG A 96 4.53 11.58 -10.74
CA ARG A 96 5.04 12.88 -11.16
C ARG A 96 3.90 13.89 -11.11
N VAL A 97 4.14 15.03 -10.48
CA VAL A 97 3.17 16.13 -10.37
C VAL A 97 3.82 17.39 -10.91
N VAL A 98 3.12 18.04 -11.83
CA VAL A 98 3.51 19.32 -12.41
C VAL A 98 2.43 20.35 -12.08
N VAL A 99 2.84 21.49 -11.56
CA VAL A 99 1.99 22.64 -11.29
C VAL A 99 2.51 23.83 -12.08
N THR A 100 1.65 24.40 -12.91
CA THR A 100 1.98 25.54 -13.76
C THR A 100 1.00 26.68 -13.53
N ALA A 101 1.48 27.91 -13.62
CA ALA A 101 0.67 29.12 -13.70
C ALA A 101 1.23 29.98 -14.85
N ALA A 102 1.67 31.22 -14.58
CA ALA A 102 2.49 31.98 -15.53
C ALA A 102 3.85 31.31 -15.81
N GLU A 103 4.37 30.57 -14.83
CA GLU A 103 5.60 29.78 -14.91
C GLU A 103 5.40 28.38 -14.29
N VAL A 104 6.42 27.52 -14.34
CA VAL A 104 6.40 26.23 -13.65
C VAL A 104 6.67 26.47 -12.17
N LEU A 105 5.67 26.20 -11.34
CA LEU A 105 5.75 26.38 -9.89
C LEU A 105 6.29 25.12 -9.19
N HIS A 106 5.99 23.96 -9.76
CA HIS A 106 6.41 22.67 -9.23
C HIS A 106 6.50 21.65 -10.36
N ASP A 107 7.58 20.88 -10.42
CA ASP A 107 7.70 19.68 -11.26
C ASP A 107 8.58 18.68 -10.51
N ALA A 108 7.96 17.68 -9.90
CA ALA A 108 8.70 16.67 -9.17
C ALA A 108 7.97 15.33 -9.15
N VAL A 109 8.77 14.28 -8.92
CA VAL A 109 8.29 12.92 -8.67
C VAL A 109 8.19 12.71 -7.17
N HIS A 110 7.06 12.15 -6.75
CA HIS A 110 6.75 11.85 -5.35
C HIS A 110 6.52 10.36 -5.18
N GLU A 111 6.96 9.81 -4.05
CA GLU A 111 6.56 8.47 -3.64
C GLU A 111 5.08 8.47 -3.23
N ILE A 112 4.38 7.40 -3.56
CA ILE A 112 2.99 7.21 -3.15
C ILE A 112 2.99 6.41 -1.85
N PRO A 113 2.66 7.04 -0.70
CA PRO A 113 2.59 6.32 0.54
C PRO A 113 1.49 5.27 0.49
N THR A 114 1.75 4.10 1.06
CA THR A 114 0.78 3.01 1.17
C THR A 114 0.65 2.59 2.62
N ARG A 115 -0.56 2.18 2.98
CA ARG A 115 -0.84 1.60 4.28
C ARG A 115 -1.45 0.23 4.10
N SER A 116 -1.05 -0.72 4.91
CA SER A 116 -1.58 -2.08 4.91
C SER A 116 -2.14 -2.45 6.26
N GLU A 117 -3.27 -3.13 6.28
CA GLU A 117 -3.70 -3.93 7.41
C GLU A 117 -2.77 -5.13 7.59
N ARG A 118 -2.55 -5.50 8.85
CA ARG A 118 -1.82 -6.70 9.24
C ARG A 118 -2.80 -7.59 9.99
N THR A 119 -2.95 -8.83 9.54
CA THR A 119 -3.93 -9.79 10.06
C THR A 119 -3.25 -11.03 10.64
N GLY A 120 -4.02 -11.94 11.22
CA GLY A 120 -3.52 -13.09 11.96
C GLY A 120 -3.19 -12.76 13.42
N LEU A 121 -3.01 -13.80 14.23
CA LEU A 121 -2.83 -13.69 15.69
C LEU A 121 -1.69 -12.75 16.11
N TRP A 122 -0.68 -12.56 15.25
CA TRP A 122 0.51 -11.75 15.50
C TRP A 122 0.72 -10.67 14.43
N GLY A 123 -0.29 -10.38 13.59
CA GLY A 123 -0.13 -9.44 12.46
C GLY A 123 0.82 -9.95 11.37
N GLN A 124 1.06 -11.26 11.32
CA GLN A 124 2.00 -11.86 10.37
C GLN A 124 1.47 -11.90 8.93
N CYS A 125 0.14 -11.80 8.76
CA CYS A 125 -0.47 -11.94 7.45
C CYS A 125 -0.68 -10.58 6.77
N PRO A 126 -0.33 -10.48 5.47
CA PRO A 126 -0.64 -9.29 4.70
C PRO A 126 -2.17 -9.17 4.56
N GLY A 127 -2.70 -8.02 4.93
CA GLY A 127 -4.12 -7.68 4.77
C GLY A 127 -4.35 -6.77 3.58
N ARG A 128 -5.53 -6.16 3.56
CA ARG A 128 -5.89 -5.12 2.59
C ARG A 128 -4.93 -3.95 2.72
N TRP A 129 -4.56 -3.36 1.61
CA TRP A 129 -3.77 -2.14 1.60
C TRP A 129 -4.48 -1.06 0.77
N TRP A 130 -4.07 0.18 0.97
CA TRP A 130 -4.58 1.34 0.26
C TRP A 130 -3.51 2.42 0.12
N TYR A 131 -3.71 3.31 -0.85
CA TYR A 131 -2.88 4.50 -0.99
C TYR A 131 -3.26 5.56 0.05
N GLU A 132 -2.24 6.21 0.62
CA GLU A 132 -2.42 7.41 1.43
C GLU A 132 -2.24 8.67 0.55
N PRO A 133 -2.75 9.83 0.99
CA PRO A 133 -2.59 11.06 0.23
C PRO A 133 -1.11 11.45 0.05
N VAL A 134 -0.72 11.76 -1.18
CA VAL A 134 0.60 12.29 -1.51
C VAL A 134 0.63 13.76 -1.12
N VAL A 135 1.55 14.12 -0.22
CA VAL A 135 1.67 15.50 0.27
C VAL A 135 2.63 16.27 -0.61
N ILE A 136 2.12 17.26 -1.34
CA ILE A 136 2.91 18.09 -2.24
C ILE A 136 3.36 19.33 -1.50
N ARG A 137 4.66 19.35 -1.20
CA ARG A 137 5.36 20.52 -0.69
C ARG A 137 5.96 21.25 -1.87
N TRP A 138 5.65 22.54 -1.97
CA TRP A 138 6.22 23.39 -2.99
C TRP A 138 6.59 24.74 -2.37
N ASP A 139 7.71 25.27 -2.84
CA ASP A 139 8.22 26.56 -2.42
C ASP A 139 7.77 27.60 -3.43
N VAL A 140 6.91 28.51 -2.98
CA VAL A 140 6.66 29.74 -3.72
C VAL A 140 7.95 30.56 -3.58
N ALA A 141 8.75 30.62 -4.64
CA ALA A 141 9.87 31.54 -4.66
C ALA A 141 9.30 32.98 -4.59
N GLY A 142 9.39 33.59 -3.41
CA GLY A 142 9.27 35.04 -3.16
C GLY A 142 8.08 35.77 -3.79
N ALA A 143 7.01 35.96 -3.00
CA ALA A 143 6.13 37.12 -3.18
C ALA A 143 6.78 38.37 -2.53
#